data_AF-A1U070-F1
#
_entry.id   AF-A1U070-F1
#
_cell.length_a   1.000
_cell.length_b   1.000
_cell.length_c   1.000
_cell.angle_alpha   90.00
_cell.angle_beta   90.00
_cell.angle_gamma   90.00
#
_symmetry.space_group_name_H-M   'P 1'
#
loop_
_entity.id
_entity.type
_entity.pdbx_description
1 polymer ?
#
loop_
_entity_poly.entity_id
_entity_poly.type
_entity_poly.pdbx_seq_one_letter_code
_entity_poly.pdbx_strand_id
1 'polypeptide(L)'
;MKKRSLKIPFGSLDGRLVAPENVARGRNCDCRCPNCDWPLRANQGEQTRPYFSHDRGPECIGGFETAVHKMAKQIILDHLAVVLPPHFVEITVPVTSEDDVLTDNVLYPARLVQLVSAVSEKQAEEPGRWIPDITATLKNNAKLYIEIKVTHGVERPKAEALDNLMEIDLGDWEIGVLANTEVLERAVLRMAARCWYRCSLYSNLKKVRLKQAELEAKVSNVLDRRRRREEKELYAALEQQRQLEAARAPYRADLQKLNDIGTVAGQEAREKLLAANSSKLLLDIPQRFPKEFANGRWPKYLSVRVAGDWFFEIDRRVWQAYIYEQAIADVPKGHQVSVKPLTDRVVRHFGVVDWAKRLSDLKLETLFAPSNLKTPVAERNIWFFSDEENALIRTPSSVVRSYLDALVAFGLLKRARPHTYQVETE
;
A
#
# COMPACT_ATOMS: atom_id res chain seq x y z
N MET A 1 -26.31 -39.61 -0.77
CA MET A 1 -26.65 -39.98 -2.17
C MET A 1 -25.88 -41.23 -2.54
N LYS A 2 -26.53 -42.32 -2.96
CA LYS A 2 -25.83 -43.54 -3.44
C LYS A 2 -25.00 -43.14 -4.68
N LYS A 3 -23.67 -43.22 -4.60
CA LYS A 3 -22.79 -43.09 -5.77
C LYS A 3 -23.22 -44.17 -6.78
N ARG A 4 -23.90 -43.79 -7.85
CA ARG A 4 -24.15 -44.69 -8.98
C ARG A 4 -22.79 -45.13 -9.52
N SER A 5 -22.55 -46.44 -9.62
CA SER A 5 -21.38 -46.96 -10.32
C SER A 5 -21.40 -46.47 -11.77
N LEU A 6 -20.38 -45.72 -12.16
CA LEU A 6 -20.19 -45.27 -13.53
C LEU A 6 -19.86 -46.48 -14.41
N LYS A 7 -20.45 -46.51 -15.62
CA LYS A 7 -20.22 -47.60 -16.58
C LYS A 7 -18.77 -47.56 -17.08
N ILE A 8 -18.15 -48.72 -17.30
CA ILE A 8 -16.75 -48.80 -17.71
C ILE A 8 -16.64 -48.55 -19.23
N PRO A 9 -15.89 -47.53 -19.69
CA PRO A 9 -15.83 -47.17 -21.10
C PRO A 9 -14.82 -47.99 -21.90
N PHE A 10 -13.78 -48.55 -21.25
CA PHE A 10 -12.73 -49.32 -21.90
C PHE A 10 -12.37 -50.55 -21.07
N GLY A 11 -12.23 -51.70 -21.73
CA GLY A 11 -11.84 -52.97 -21.13
C GLY A 11 -10.42 -53.35 -21.52
N SER A 12 -9.75 -54.14 -20.68
CA SER A 12 -8.42 -54.70 -21.01
C SER A 12 -8.57 -56.02 -21.74
N LEU A 13 -7.97 -56.15 -22.93
CA LEU A 13 -7.88 -57.36 -23.72
C LEU A 13 -6.43 -57.53 -24.17
N ASP A 14 -5.79 -58.64 -23.80
CA ASP A 14 -4.38 -58.95 -24.11
C ASP A 14 -3.40 -57.80 -23.81
N GLY A 15 -3.63 -57.11 -22.68
CA GLY A 15 -2.80 -55.99 -22.23
C GLY A 15 -3.07 -54.66 -22.94
N ARG A 16 -4.06 -54.59 -23.85
CA ARG A 16 -4.50 -53.36 -24.51
C ARG A 16 -5.89 -52.93 -24.08
N LEU A 17 -6.09 -51.63 -24.01
CA LEU A 17 -7.41 -51.05 -23.75
C LEU A 17 -8.19 -50.99 -25.07
N VAL A 18 -9.40 -51.53 -25.04
CA VAL A 18 -10.31 -51.60 -26.19
C VAL A 18 -11.68 -51.03 -25.84
N ALA A 19 -12.32 -50.40 -26.81
CA ALA A 19 -13.69 -49.93 -26.69
C ALA A 19 -14.67 -51.11 -26.83
N PRO A 20 -15.86 -51.05 -26.19
CA PRO A 20 -16.85 -52.11 -26.27
C PRO A 20 -17.27 -52.42 -27.70
N GLU A 21 -17.22 -51.45 -28.61
CA GLU A 21 -17.58 -51.59 -30.03
C GLU A 21 -16.58 -52.45 -30.83
N ASN A 22 -15.35 -52.58 -30.33
CA ASN A 22 -14.25 -53.26 -31.03
C ASN A 22 -14.05 -54.71 -30.57
N VAL A 23 -14.99 -55.27 -29.80
CA VAL A 23 -14.92 -56.63 -29.26
C VAL A 23 -16.24 -57.39 -29.47
N ALA A 24 -16.21 -58.70 -29.28
CA ALA A 24 -17.42 -59.51 -29.37
C ALA A 24 -18.46 -59.11 -28.33
N ARG A 25 -19.75 -59.14 -28.70
CA ARG A 25 -20.85 -58.74 -27.83
C ARG A 25 -20.98 -59.68 -26.62
N GLY A 26 -21.34 -59.11 -25.48
CA GLY A 26 -21.69 -59.88 -24.29
C GLY A 26 -20.48 -60.45 -23.58
N ARG A 27 -20.59 -61.70 -23.11
CA ARG A 27 -19.56 -62.36 -22.30
C ARG A 27 -18.35 -62.83 -23.10
N ASN A 28 -18.52 -62.99 -24.41
CA ASN A 28 -17.46 -63.47 -25.30
C ASN A 28 -16.45 -62.35 -25.65
N CYS A 29 -16.51 -61.20 -24.98
CA CYS A 29 -15.57 -60.10 -25.22
C CYS A 29 -14.18 -60.38 -24.63
N ASP A 30 -14.06 -61.34 -23.71
CA ASP A 30 -12.84 -61.72 -22.97
C ASP A 30 -12.10 -60.55 -22.29
N CYS A 31 -12.78 -59.41 -22.13
CA CYS A 31 -12.22 -58.21 -21.52
C CYS A 31 -12.22 -58.30 -19.99
N ARG A 32 -11.23 -57.69 -19.36
CA ARG A 32 -11.12 -57.54 -17.90
C ARG A 32 -11.20 -56.08 -17.47
N CYS A 33 -11.71 -55.86 -16.27
CA CYS A 33 -11.80 -54.53 -15.67
C CYS A 33 -10.39 -53.97 -15.41
N PRO A 34 -10.01 -52.80 -15.95
CA PRO A 34 -8.68 -52.25 -15.73
C PRO A 34 -8.37 -51.88 -14.26
N ASN A 35 -9.40 -51.81 -13.41
CA ASN A 35 -9.27 -51.47 -12.00
C ASN A 35 -9.23 -52.69 -11.05
N CYS A 36 -10.13 -53.66 -11.24
CA CYS A 36 -10.27 -54.82 -10.33
C CYS A 36 -10.00 -56.17 -10.98
N ASP A 37 -9.59 -56.18 -12.24
CA ASP A 37 -9.30 -57.36 -13.06
C ASP A 37 -10.48 -58.35 -13.27
N TRP A 38 -11.65 -58.03 -12.75
CA TRP A 38 -12.84 -58.86 -12.89
C TRP A 38 -13.32 -58.93 -14.35
N PRO A 39 -13.80 -60.10 -14.83
CA PRO A 39 -14.33 -60.26 -16.18
C PRO A 39 -15.46 -59.27 -16.50
N LEU A 40 -15.41 -58.72 -17.71
CA LEU A 40 -16.40 -57.78 -18.22
C LEU A 40 -17.36 -58.43 -19.22
N ARG A 41 -18.50 -57.79 -19.38
CA ARG A 41 -19.48 -58.03 -20.44
C ARG A 41 -19.59 -56.78 -21.30
N ALA A 42 -19.41 -56.92 -22.61
CA ALA A 42 -19.61 -55.84 -23.57
C ALA A 42 -21.11 -55.63 -23.85
N ASN A 43 -21.64 -54.48 -23.48
CA ASN A 43 -23.04 -54.10 -23.73
C ASN A 43 -23.08 -53.16 -24.94
N GLN A 44 -23.43 -53.71 -26.11
CA GLN A 44 -23.56 -52.98 -27.38
C GLN A 44 -25.05 -52.88 -27.75
N GLY A 45 -25.78 -51.94 -27.13
CA GLY A 45 -27.20 -51.70 -27.45
C GLY A 45 -27.36 -50.75 -28.63
N GLU A 46 -28.47 -50.86 -29.38
CA GLU A 46 -28.74 -49.99 -30.54
C GLU A 46 -29.11 -48.55 -30.14
N GLN A 47 -29.75 -48.36 -28.97
CA GLN A 47 -30.22 -47.05 -28.49
C GLN A 47 -29.37 -46.45 -27.38
N THR A 48 -28.34 -47.17 -26.92
CA THR A 48 -27.47 -46.74 -25.82
C THR A 48 -26.03 -46.88 -26.22
N ARG A 49 -25.23 -45.84 -25.92
CA ARG A 49 -23.78 -45.87 -26.09
C ARG A 49 -23.20 -47.18 -25.53
N PRO A 50 -22.37 -47.91 -26.30
CA PRO A 50 -21.75 -49.14 -25.83
C PRO A 50 -20.90 -48.95 -24.58
N TYR A 51 -20.91 -49.93 -23.68
CA TYR A 51 -20.19 -49.87 -22.41
C TYR A 51 -19.88 -51.27 -21.85
N PHE A 52 -18.92 -51.35 -20.95
CA PHE A 52 -18.65 -52.57 -20.17
C PHE A 52 -19.33 -52.55 -18.80
N SER A 53 -19.78 -53.72 -18.37
CA SER A 53 -20.23 -54.01 -17.00
C SER A 53 -19.56 -55.28 -16.49
N HIS A 54 -19.33 -55.43 -15.19
CA HIS A 54 -18.83 -56.70 -14.64
C HIS A 54 -19.80 -57.84 -14.94
N ASP A 55 -19.26 -58.99 -15.35
CA ASP A 55 -20.07 -60.19 -15.46
C ASP A 55 -20.26 -60.83 -14.08
N ARG A 56 -21.49 -60.77 -13.56
CA ARG A 56 -21.88 -61.31 -12.24
C ARG A 56 -20.94 -60.90 -11.10
N GLY A 57 -20.33 -59.71 -11.22
CA GLY A 57 -19.29 -59.22 -10.32
C GLY A 57 -19.71 -58.01 -9.48
N PRO A 58 -18.87 -57.61 -8.51
CA PRO A 58 -19.14 -56.44 -7.67
C PRO A 58 -19.18 -55.14 -8.47
N GLU A 59 -19.88 -54.13 -7.93
CA GLU A 59 -19.72 -52.76 -8.45
C GLU A 59 -18.29 -52.27 -8.20
N CYS A 60 -17.68 -51.64 -9.21
CA CYS A 60 -16.34 -51.09 -9.11
C CYS A 60 -16.40 -49.57 -9.15
N ILE A 61 -16.26 -48.92 -8.00
CA ILE A 61 -16.41 -47.47 -7.87
C ILE A 61 -15.39 -46.71 -8.73
N GLY A 62 -14.14 -47.20 -8.81
CA GLY A 62 -13.06 -46.60 -9.60
C GLY A 62 -12.93 -47.12 -11.04
N GLY A 63 -13.84 -47.99 -11.50
CA GLY A 63 -13.70 -48.67 -12.79
C GLY A 63 -13.65 -47.72 -13.99
N PHE A 64 -14.47 -46.65 -13.96
CA PHE A 64 -14.47 -45.62 -15.01
C PHE A 64 -13.15 -44.84 -15.03
N GLU A 65 -12.74 -44.30 -13.87
CA GLU A 65 -11.57 -43.42 -13.75
C GLU A 65 -10.29 -44.14 -14.20
N THR A 66 -10.06 -45.35 -13.69
CA THR A 66 -8.89 -46.17 -14.05
C THR A 66 -8.89 -46.56 -15.53
N ALA A 67 -10.06 -46.84 -16.12
CA ALA A 67 -10.16 -47.18 -17.53
C ALA A 67 -9.84 -45.98 -18.43
N VAL A 68 -10.37 -44.79 -18.11
CA VAL A 68 -10.06 -43.55 -18.85
C VAL A 68 -8.58 -43.19 -18.71
N HIS A 69 -8.04 -43.26 -17.49
CA HIS A 69 -6.64 -42.94 -17.21
C HIS A 69 -5.69 -43.85 -18.00
N LYS A 70 -5.90 -45.18 -17.95
CA LYS A 70 -5.08 -46.14 -18.71
C LYS A 70 -5.23 -45.99 -20.23
N MET A 71 -6.45 -45.71 -20.72
CA MET A 71 -6.66 -45.46 -22.15
C MET A 71 -5.95 -44.18 -22.61
N ALA A 72 -5.97 -43.12 -21.80
CA ALA A 72 -5.22 -41.90 -22.08
C ALA A 72 -3.70 -42.14 -22.16
N LYS A 73 -3.15 -43.01 -21.28
CA LYS A 73 -1.75 -43.44 -21.39
C LYS A 73 -1.50 -44.15 -22.72
N GLN A 74 -2.34 -45.11 -23.08
CA GLN A 74 -2.23 -45.86 -24.33
C GLN A 74 -2.27 -44.95 -25.55
N ILE A 75 -3.19 -43.97 -25.59
CA ILE A 75 -3.29 -43.00 -26.69
C ILE A 75 -1.97 -42.25 -26.90
N ILE A 76 -1.30 -41.80 -25.83
CA ILE A 76 -0.02 -41.08 -25.97
C ILE A 76 1.08 -42.02 -26.46
N LEU A 77 1.11 -43.27 -25.99
CA LEU A 77 2.08 -44.28 -26.44
C LEU A 77 1.89 -44.67 -27.91
N ASP A 78 0.64 -44.75 -28.37
CA ASP A 78 0.30 -45.13 -29.75
C ASP A 78 0.61 -44.00 -30.73
N HIS A 79 0.31 -42.75 -30.36
CA HIS A 79 0.48 -41.59 -31.24
C HIS A 79 1.86 -40.93 -31.16
N LEU A 80 2.58 -41.14 -30.05
CA LEU A 80 3.85 -40.48 -29.74
C LEU A 80 3.83 -38.97 -29.99
N ALA A 81 2.72 -38.31 -29.64
CA ALA A 81 2.55 -36.88 -29.82
C ALA A 81 1.73 -36.28 -28.68
N VAL A 82 1.98 -35.01 -28.34
CA VAL A 82 1.21 -34.27 -27.34
C VAL A 82 1.37 -32.77 -27.54
N VAL A 83 0.36 -31.98 -27.17
CA VAL A 83 0.51 -30.52 -27.06
C VAL A 83 1.18 -30.17 -25.73
N LEU A 84 2.26 -29.40 -25.79
CA LEU A 84 2.86 -28.78 -24.61
C LEU A 84 2.06 -27.53 -24.20
N PRO A 85 1.83 -27.30 -22.90
CA PRO A 85 1.21 -26.06 -22.42
C PRO A 85 2.08 -24.83 -22.71
N PRO A 86 1.48 -23.63 -22.79
CA PRO A 86 2.25 -22.39 -22.89
C PRO A 86 3.12 -22.21 -21.64
N HIS A 87 4.27 -21.56 -21.79
CA HIS A 87 5.19 -21.32 -20.69
C HIS A 87 5.78 -19.91 -20.76
N PHE A 88 5.85 -19.26 -19.61
CA PHE A 88 6.50 -17.96 -19.43
C PHE A 88 7.84 -18.20 -18.73
N VAL A 89 8.92 -17.75 -19.36
CA VAL A 89 10.22 -17.68 -18.71
C VAL A 89 10.40 -16.25 -18.21
N GLU A 90 10.36 -16.09 -16.90
CA GLU A 90 10.70 -14.83 -16.24
C GLU A 90 12.22 -14.62 -16.26
N ILE A 91 12.62 -13.41 -16.61
CA ILE A 91 14.02 -13.00 -16.69
C ILE A 91 14.19 -11.80 -15.78
N THR A 92 15.10 -11.95 -14.83
CA THR A 92 15.38 -10.94 -13.81
C THR A 92 16.85 -10.58 -13.86
N VAL A 93 17.15 -9.27 -13.95
CA VAL A 93 18.52 -8.74 -14.01
C VAL A 93 18.69 -7.71 -12.90
N PRO A 94 19.69 -7.85 -12.01
CA PRO A 94 19.96 -6.86 -10.96
C PRO A 94 20.44 -5.53 -11.55
N VAL A 95 19.95 -4.43 -10.98
CA VAL A 95 20.34 -3.05 -11.32
C VAL A 95 21.40 -2.57 -10.35
N THR A 96 21.12 -2.63 -9.04
CA THR A 96 22.08 -2.26 -7.98
C THR A 96 22.26 -3.34 -6.92
N SER A 97 21.22 -4.13 -6.65
CA SER A 97 21.21 -5.19 -5.65
C SER A 97 20.25 -6.32 -6.08
N GLU A 98 20.12 -7.36 -5.26
CA GLU A 98 19.17 -8.46 -5.51
C GLU A 98 17.70 -8.03 -5.41
N ASP A 99 17.39 -6.98 -4.64
CA ASP A 99 16.02 -6.45 -4.49
C ASP A 99 15.67 -5.38 -5.53
N ASP A 100 16.67 -4.80 -6.19
CA ASP A 100 16.51 -3.77 -7.21
C ASP A 100 16.82 -4.34 -8.59
N VAL A 101 15.79 -4.87 -9.23
CA VAL A 101 15.90 -5.68 -10.46
C VAL A 101 15.04 -5.13 -11.59
N LEU A 102 15.43 -5.44 -12.82
CA LEU A 102 14.57 -5.34 -14.00
C LEU A 102 14.04 -6.73 -14.33
N THR A 103 12.73 -6.84 -14.48
CA THR A 103 12.06 -8.09 -14.85
C THR A 103 11.37 -7.95 -16.20
N ASP A 104 11.46 -8.99 -17.03
CA ASP A 104 10.69 -9.14 -18.25
C ASP A 104 10.39 -10.63 -18.48
N ASN A 105 9.52 -10.94 -19.44
CA ASN A 105 9.03 -12.29 -19.65
C ASN A 105 9.14 -12.72 -21.12
N VAL A 106 9.45 -14.00 -21.33
CA VAL A 106 9.43 -14.62 -22.66
C VAL A 106 8.32 -15.66 -22.71
N LEU A 107 7.29 -15.40 -23.50
CA LEU A 107 6.22 -16.36 -23.80
C LEU A 107 6.68 -17.37 -24.87
N TYR A 108 6.48 -18.65 -24.54
CA TYR A 108 6.44 -19.77 -25.47
C TYR A 108 4.99 -20.28 -25.56
N PRO A 109 4.32 -20.14 -26.72
CA PRO A 109 2.94 -20.56 -26.87
C PRO A 109 2.80 -22.09 -26.84
N ALA A 110 1.58 -22.56 -26.60
CA ALA A 110 1.24 -23.97 -26.70
C ALA A 110 1.60 -24.51 -28.09
N ARG A 111 2.14 -25.73 -28.15
CA ARG A 111 2.55 -26.33 -29.43
C ARG A 111 2.47 -27.84 -29.40
N LEU A 112 2.07 -28.43 -30.52
CA LEU A 112 2.15 -29.88 -30.73
C LEU A 112 3.62 -30.30 -30.87
N VAL A 113 4.03 -31.33 -30.14
CA VAL A 113 5.35 -31.95 -30.26
C VAL A 113 5.24 -33.42 -30.61
N GLN A 114 6.24 -33.90 -31.34
CA GLN A 114 6.44 -35.32 -31.62
C GLN A 114 7.46 -35.86 -30.62
N LEU A 115 7.11 -36.99 -30.01
CA LEU A 115 7.91 -37.74 -29.05
C LEU A 115 8.76 -38.75 -29.84
N VAL A 116 10.03 -38.88 -29.48
CA VAL A 116 10.91 -39.90 -30.04
C VAL A 116 10.54 -41.27 -29.49
N SER A 117 10.23 -41.31 -28.21
CA SER A 117 9.74 -42.50 -27.50
C SER A 117 8.93 -42.08 -26.29
N ALA A 118 8.07 -42.98 -25.82
CA ALA A 118 7.33 -42.83 -24.57
C ALA A 118 7.17 -44.19 -23.91
N VAL A 119 7.22 -44.21 -22.59
CA VAL A 119 7.00 -45.40 -21.76
C VAL A 119 6.08 -45.04 -20.60
N SER A 120 5.15 -45.94 -20.27
CA SER A 120 4.22 -45.77 -19.16
C SER A 120 4.80 -46.35 -17.87
N GLU A 121 4.53 -45.69 -16.73
CA GLU A 121 4.82 -46.20 -15.38
C GLU A 121 6.29 -46.61 -15.15
N LYS A 122 7.23 -45.96 -15.86
CA LYS A 122 8.67 -46.12 -15.64
C LYS A 122 9.15 -45.11 -14.61
N GLN A 123 9.98 -45.56 -13.68
CA GLN A 123 10.69 -44.71 -12.72
C GLN A 123 11.46 -43.61 -13.46
N ALA A 124 11.30 -42.36 -13.00
CA ALA A 124 12.02 -41.21 -13.54
C ALA A 124 13.54 -41.41 -13.36
N GLU A 125 14.33 -40.82 -14.25
CA GLU A 125 15.79 -40.92 -14.14
C GLU A 125 16.30 -40.08 -12.95
N GLU A 126 15.79 -38.85 -12.81
CA GLU A 126 16.09 -37.98 -11.67
C GLU A 126 14.88 -37.08 -11.29
N PRO A 127 14.55 -36.94 -9.98
CA PRO A 127 14.99 -37.81 -8.89
C PRO A 127 14.25 -39.15 -8.97
N GLY A 128 14.99 -40.24 -9.10
CA GLY A 128 14.46 -41.57 -9.43
C GLY A 128 13.64 -42.26 -8.35
N ARG A 129 12.94 -41.55 -7.48
CA ARG A 129 11.90 -42.11 -6.60
C ARG A 129 10.49 -42.01 -7.20
N TRP A 130 10.29 -41.13 -8.18
CA TRP A 130 8.98 -40.84 -8.73
C TRP A 130 8.69 -41.70 -9.94
N ILE A 131 7.43 -42.14 -10.06
CA ILE A 131 6.92 -42.85 -11.22
C ILE A 131 5.89 -41.94 -11.89
N PRO A 132 6.24 -41.28 -12.99
CA PRO A 132 5.29 -40.57 -13.82
C PRO A 132 4.32 -41.52 -14.51
N ASP A 133 3.13 -41.04 -14.87
CA ASP A 133 2.22 -41.81 -15.72
C ASP A 133 2.88 -42.16 -17.05
N ILE A 134 3.54 -41.18 -17.67
CA ILE A 134 4.33 -41.35 -18.87
C ILE A 134 5.66 -40.61 -18.74
N THR A 135 6.75 -41.30 -19.12
CA THR A 135 8.05 -40.69 -19.39
C THR A 135 8.30 -40.71 -20.89
N ALA A 136 8.39 -39.53 -21.50
CA ALA A 136 8.65 -39.37 -22.92
C ALA A 136 10.01 -38.72 -23.18
N THR A 137 10.57 -39.00 -24.36
CA THR A 137 11.82 -38.40 -24.83
C THR A 137 11.52 -37.50 -26.03
N LEU A 138 11.94 -36.24 -25.94
CA LEU A 138 11.79 -35.24 -27.00
C LEU A 138 12.93 -35.35 -28.03
N LYS A 139 12.78 -34.69 -29.19
CA LYS A 139 13.79 -34.69 -30.28
C LYS A 139 15.17 -34.17 -29.85
N ASN A 140 15.24 -33.33 -28.83
CA ASN A 140 16.48 -32.81 -28.25
C ASN A 140 17.01 -33.69 -27.09
N ASN A 141 16.53 -34.92 -26.98
CA ASN A 141 16.82 -35.88 -25.90
C ASN A 141 16.34 -35.46 -24.50
N ALA A 142 15.65 -34.33 -24.36
CA ALA A 142 15.09 -33.92 -23.08
C ALA A 142 13.95 -34.87 -22.66
N LYS A 143 13.88 -35.16 -21.36
CA LYS A 143 12.78 -35.92 -20.77
C LYS A 143 11.58 -35.02 -20.53
N LEU A 144 10.41 -35.55 -20.88
CA LEU A 144 9.11 -34.95 -20.59
C LEU A 144 8.34 -35.93 -19.71
N TYR A 145 7.94 -35.48 -18.53
CA TYR A 145 7.09 -36.25 -17.65
C TYR A 145 5.65 -35.76 -17.79
N ILE A 146 4.71 -36.69 -17.95
CA ILE A 146 3.29 -36.38 -18.17
C ILE A 146 2.49 -37.11 -17.11
N GLU A 147 1.61 -36.38 -16.45
CA GLU A 147 0.58 -36.90 -15.53
C GLU A 147 -0.78 -36.69 -16.16
N ILE A 148 -1.70 -37.62 -15.90
CA ILE A 148 -3.07 -37.54 -16.41
C ILE A 148 -4.00 -37.47 -15.20
N LYS A 149 -4.64 -36.31 -15.03
CA LYS A 149 -5.64 -36.12 -13.98
C LYS A 149 -7.01 -36.50 -14.52
N VAL A 150 -7.65 -37.48 -13.87
CA VAL A 150 -9.09 -37.76 -14.05
C VAL A 150 -9.87 -37.27 -12.84
N THR A 151 -9.40 -37.59 -11.63
CA THR A 151 -9.99 -37.12 -10.37
C THR A 151 -8.97 -36.49 -9.45
N HIS A 152 -7.80 -37.12 -9.33
CA HIS A 152 -6.71 -36.65 -8.48
C HIS A 152 -5.61 -36.07 -9.37
N GLY A 153 -5.12 -34.87 -9.02
CA GLY A 153 -4.00 -34.25 -9.69
C GLY A 153 -2.66 -34.59 -9.04
N VAL A 154 -1.57 -34.08 -9.61
CA VAL A 154 -0.21 -34.30 -9.10
C VAL A 154 -0.05 -33.77 -7.68
N GLU A 155 0.48 -34.62 -6.80
CA GLU A 155 0.82 -34.22 -5.44
C GLU A 155 2.03 -33.26 -5.41
N ARG A 156 1.96 -32.27 -4.52
CA ARG A 156 2.97 -31.22 -4.38
C ARG A 156 4.43 -31.72 -4.31
N PRO A 157 4.79 -32.75 -3.54
CA PRO A 157 6.17 -33.23 -3.49
C PRO A 157 6.69 -33.79 -4.82
N LYS A 158 5.80 -34.34 -5.67
CA LYS A 158 6.14 -34.82 -7.01
C LYS A 158 6.30 -33.64 -7.98
N ALA A 159 5.34 -32.71 -7.93
CA ALA A 159 5.36 -31.47 -8.70
C ALA A 159 6.63 -30.63 -8.47
N GLU A 160 7.08 -30.53 -7.22
CA GLU A 160 8.30 -29.80 -6.85
C GLU A 160 9.58 -30.56 -7.22
N ALA A 161 9.54 -31.88 -7.35
CA ALA A 161 10.74 -32.69 -7.53
C ALA A 161 11.08 -32.96 -9.00
N LEU A 162 10.09 -33.20 -9.85
CA LEU A 162 10.31 -33.50 -11.26
C LEU A 162 10.34 -32.23 -12.09
N ASP A 163 11.43 -32.04 -12.82
CA ASP A 163 11.53 -30.98 -13.83
C ASP A 163 10.94 -31.46 -15.16
N ASN A 164 10.39 -30.53 -15.95
CA ASN A 164 9.65 -30.79 -17.18
C ASN A 164 8.42 -31.71 -16.96
N LEU A 165 7.72 -31.50 -15.85
CA LEU A 165 6.48 -32.19 -15.51
C LEU A 165 5.28 -31.37 -15.96
N MET A 166 4.44 -31.95 -16.81
CA MET A 166 3.13 -31.41 -17.17
C MET A 166 2.00 -32.34 -16.73
N GLU A 167 0.83 -31.77 -16.47
CA GLU A 167 -0.41 -32.51 -16.27
C GLU A 167 -1.40 -32.23 -17.41
N ILE A 168 -2.11 -33.28 -17.82
CA ILE A 168 -3.25 -33.22 -18.72
C ILE A 168 -4.51 -33.42 -17.87
N ASP A 169 -5.36 -32.42 -17.81
CA ASP A 169 -6.57 -32.43 -17.00
C ASP A 169 -7.80 -32.89 -17.80
N LEU A 170 -8.23 -34.11 -17.52
CA LEU A 170 -9.48 -34.69 -18.02
C LEU A 170 -10.63 -34.56 -17.01
N GLY A 171 -10.37 -34.08 -15.79
CA GLY A 171 -11.37 -33.99 -14.72
C GLY A 171 -12.48 -32.97 -14.98
N ASP A 172 -12.21 -31.95 -15.78
CA ASP A 172 -13.19 -30.94 -16.19
C ASP A 172 -14.13 -31.42 -17.32
N TRP A 173 -13.87 -32.59 -17.91
CA TRP A 173 -14.67 -33.13 -19.00
C TRP A 173 -15.85 -33.95 -18.49
N GLU A 174 -16.98 -33.85 -19.19
CA GLU A 174 -18.14 -34.68 -18.88
C GLU A 174 -17.80 -36.18 -19.05
N ILE A 175 -18.06 -36.96 -18.00
CA ILE A 175 -17.82 -38.41 -17.92
C ILE A 175 -18.38 -39.15 -19.16
N GLY A 176 -19.59 -38.80 -19.60
CA GLY A 176 -20.23 -39.40 -20.76
C GLY A 176 -19.48 -39.16 -22.06
N VAL A 177 -18.79 -38.03 -22.18
CA VAL A 177 -18.04 -37.62 -23.38
C VAL A 177 -16.70 -38.37 -23.46
N LEU A 178 -15.99 -38.51 -22.33
CA LEU A 178 -14.71 -39.24 -22.25
C LEU A 178 -14.82 -40.74 -22.56
N ALA A 179 -16.03 -41.30 -22.52
CA ALA A 179 -16.27 -42.67 -22.97
C ALA A 179 -16.15 -42.84 -24.50
N ASN A 180 -15.97 -41.75 -25.27
CA ASN A 180 -15.76 -41.80 -26.73
C ASN A 180 -14.28 -41.81 -27.05
N THR A 181 -13.83 -42.85 -27.75
CA THR A 181 -12.42 -43.04 -28.14
C THR A 181 -11.87 -41.83 -28.91
N GLU A 182 -12.59 -41.33 -29.91
CA GLU A 182 -12.13 -40.20 -30.74
C GLU A 182 -12.12 -38.87 -29.98
N VAL A 183 -13.09 -38.69 -29.07
CA VAL A 183 -13.13 -37.47 -28.23
C VAL A 183 -12.02 -37.52 -27.17
N LEU A 184 -11.85 -38.66 -26.52
CA LEU A 184 -10.77 -38.88 -25.56
C LEU A 184 -9.41 -38.69 -26.22
N GLU A 185 -9.21 -39.23 -27.43
CA GLU A 185 -7.98 -39.04 -28.21
C GLU A 185 -7.70 -37.55 -28.44
N ARG A 186 -8.67 -36.79 -28.95
CA ARG A 186 -8.49 -35.34 -29.17
C ARG A 186 -8.24 -34.59 -27.86
N ALA A 187 -8.92 -34.96 -26.78
CA ALA A 187 -8.70 -34.39 -25.46
C ALA A 187 -7.25 -34.61 -24.99
N VAL A 188 -6.82 -35.88 -24.96
CA VAL A 188 -5.52 -36.35 -24.48
C VAL A 188 -4.36 -35.83 -25.33
N LEU A 189 -4.53 -35.70 -26.64
CA LEU A 189 -3.46 -35.20 -27.51
C LEU A 189 -3.41 -33.67 -27.56
N ARG A 190 -4.56 -32.96 -27.48
CA ARG A 190 -4.63 -31.53 -27.82
C ARG A 190 -5.57 -30.65 -27.01
N MET A 191 -6.80 -31.10 -26.69
CA MET A 191 -7.86 -30.19 -26.25
C MET A 191 -7.98 -30.01 -24.74
N ALA A 192 -7.61 -31.03 -23.96
CA ALA A 192 -7.69 -30.96 -22.49
C ALA A 192 -6.86 -29.80 -21.91
N ALA A 193 -7.24 -29.28 -20.75
CA ALA A 193 -6.43 -28.27 -20.08
C ALA A 193 -5.08 -28.89 -19.69
N ARG A 194 -4.01 -28.08 -19.76
CA ARG A 194 -2.65 -28.52 -19.50
C ARG A 194 -1.90 -27.46 -18.73
N CYS A 195 -1.09 -27.88 -17.77
CA CYS A 195 -0.23 -26.99 -17.00
C CYS A 195 1.17 -27.58 -16.83
N TRP A 196 2.14 -26.70 -16.60
CA TRP A 196 3.48 -27.08 -16.13
C TRP A 196 3.51 -26.97 -14.61
N TYR A 197 4.12 -27.94 -13.93
CA TYR A 197 4.53 -27.79 -12.53
C TYR A 197 5.93 -27.21 -12.43
N ARG A 198 6.87 -27.77 -13.19
CA ARG A 198 8.23 -27.27 -13.39
C ARG A 198 8.63 -27.48 -14.84
N CYS A 199 9.34 -26.52 -15.41
CA CYS A 199 9.79 -26.60 -16.80
C CYS A 199 11.08 -25.81 -17.01
N SER A 200 12.16 -26.49 -17.36
CA SER A 200 13.43 -25.89 -17.77
C SER A 200 13.69 -26.00 -19.27
N LEU A 201 12.79 -26.66 -20.04
CA LEU A 201 12.92 -26.85 -21.50
C LEU A 201 13.24 -25.55 -22.26
N TYR A 202 12.81 -24.40 -21.72
CA TYR A 202 12.88 -23.11 -22.38
C TYR A 202 14.00 -22.20 -21.86
N SER A 203 14.57 -22.49 -20.69
CA SER A 203 15.42 -21.55 -19.93
C SER A 203 16.69 -21.12 -20.69
N ASN A 204 17.29 -22.03 -21.47
CA ASN A 204 18.57 -21.77 -22.17
C ASN A 204 18.41 -21.46 -23.67
N LEU A 205 17.17 -21.26 -24.14
CA LEU A 205 16.90 -20.98 -25.54
C LEU A 205 17.38 -19.59 -25.94
N LYS A 206 17.71 -19.44 -27.22
CA LYS A 206 18.27 -18.18 -27.78
C LYS A 206 17.39 -16.96 -27.46
N LYS A 207 16.06 -17.11 -27.50
CA LYS A 207 15.11 -16.02 -27.22
C LYS A 207 15.23 -15.51 -25.77
N VAL A 208 15.43 -16.40 -24.80
CA VAL A 208 15.64 -16.03 -23.38
C VAL A 208 16.98 -15.31 -23.23
N ARG A 209 18.06 -15.87 -23.79
CA ARG A 209 19.40 -15.25 -23.74
C ARG A 209 19.45 -13.86 -24.36
N LEU A 210 18.81 -13.67 -25.52
CA LEU A 210 18.71 -12.35 -26.16
C LEU A 210 17.95 -11.36 -25.30
N LYS A 211 16.86 -11.80 -24.66
CA LYS A 211 16.04 -10.95 -23.82
C LYS A 211 16.75 -10.56 -22.51
N GLN A 212 17.53 -11.47 -21.94
CA GLN A 212 18.42 -11.19 -20.82
C GLN A 212 19.47 -10.13 -21.18
N ALA A 213 20.16 -10.28 -22.31
CA ALA A 213 21.13 -9.28 -22.77
C ALA A 213 20.49 -7.90 -23.04
N GLU A 214 19.25 -7.88 -23.55
CA GLU A 214 18.47 -6.65 -23.72
C GLU A 214 18.20 -5.95 -22.37
N LEU A 215 17.85 -6.70 -21.33
CA LEU A 215 17.63 -6.17 -19.97
C LEU A 215 18.93 -5.67 -19.35
N GLU A 216 20.02 -6.44 -19.46
CA GLU A 216 21.36 -6.04 -19.00
C GLU A 216 21.80 -4.72 -19.65
N ALA A 217 21.57 -4.55 -20.95
CA ALA A 217 21.87 -3.29 -21.63
C ALA A 217 21.03 -2.10 -21.12
N LYS A 218 19.83 -2.34 -20.57
CA LYS A 218 18.98 -1.29 -19.99
C LYS A 218 19.45 -0.84 -18.61
N VAL A 219 20.21 -1.66 -17.88
CA VAL A 219 20.69 -1.34 -16.52
C VAL A 219 21.45 -0.01 -16.50
N SER A 220 22.38 0.19 -17.43
CA SER A 220 23.17 1.43 -17.52
C SER A 220 22.30 2.69 -17.67
N ASN A 221 21.25 2.61 -18.50
CA ASN A 221 20.31 3.72 -18.70
C ASN A 221 19.50 4.03 -17.43
N VAL A 222 19.11 3.01 -16.67
CA VAL A 222 18.39 3.18 -15.40
C VAL A 222 19.28 3.87 -14.38
N LEU A 223 20.54 3.42 -14.25
CA LEU A 223 21.52 4.00 -13.33
C LEU A 223 21.83 5.46 -13.67
N ASP A 224 22.03 5.79 -14.95
CA ASP A 224 22.27 7.19 -15.37
C ASP A 224 21.07 8.10 -15.07
N ARG A 225 19.84 7.61 -15.31
CA ARG A 225 18.63 8.37 -14.96
C ARG A 225 18.50 8.62 -13.46
N ARG A 226 18.84 7.65 -12.62
CA ARG A 226 18.83 7.81 -11.14
C ARG A 226 19.86 8.83 -10.70
N ARG A 227 21.10 8.71 -11.15
CA ARG A 227 22.18 9.66 -10.84
C ARG A 227 21.79 11.10 -11.19
N ARG A 228 21.27 11.34 -12.39
CA ARG A 228 20.82 12.68 -12.82
C ARG A 228 19.70 13.24 -11.94
N ARG A 229 18.82 12.38 -11.44
CA ARG A 229 17.74 12.78 -10.53
C ARG A 229 18.31 13.17 -9.16
N GLU A 230 19.19 12.35 -8.60
CA GLU A 230 19.86 12.62 -7.32
C GLU A 230 20.68 13.91 -7.37
N GLU A 231 21.45 14.12 -8.45
CA GLU A 231 22.20 15.36 -8.68
C GLU A 231 21.28 16.59 -8.73
N LYS A 232 20.14 16.48 -9.40
CA LYS A 232 19.14 17.56 -9.50
C LYS A 232 18.48 17.85 -8.15
N GLU A 233 18.13 16.83 -7.39
CA GLU A 233 17.54 16.95 -6.05
C GLU A 233 18.53 17.59 -5.07
N LEU A 234 19.81 17.17 -5.10
CA LEU A 234 20.88 17.78 -4.31
C LEU A 234 21.08 19.26 -4.66
N TYR A 235 21.15 19.58 -5.95
CA TYR A 235 21.29 20.97 -6.39
C TYR A 235 20.11 21.84 -5.96
N ALA A 236 18.88 21.34 -6.09
CA ALA A 236 17.68 22.04 -5.64
C ALA A 236 17.68 22.28 -4.12
N ALA A 237 18.11 21.29 -3.32
CA ALA A 237 18.21 21.41 -1.87
C ALA A 237 19.25 22.47 -1.45
N LEU A 238 20.43 22.47 -2.08
CA LEU A 238 21.46 23.49 -1.84
C LEU A 238 20.97 24.90 -2.18
N GLU A 239 20.27 25.06 -3.30
CA GLU A 239 19.71 26.35 -3.70
C GLU A 239 18.62 26.82 -2.73
N GLN A 240 17.73 25.91 -2.29
CA GLN A 240 16.71 26.21 -1.29
C GLN A 240 17.33 26.64 0.05
N GLN A 241 18.38 25.95 0.51
CA GLN A 241 19.10 26.33 1.72
C GLN A 241 19.73 27.72 1.59
N ARG A 242 20.37 28.01 0.44
CA ARG A 242 20.95 29.33 0.18
C ARG A 242 19.89 30.44 0.21
N GLN A 243 18.71 30.18 -0.35
CA GLN A 243 17.59 31.11 -0.33
C GLN A 243 17.04 31.33 1.09
N LEU A 244 16.91 30.26 1.88
CA LEU A 244 16.51 30.34 3.29
C LEU A 244 17.50 31.18 4.10
N GLU A 245 18.81 30.92 3.97
CA GLU A 245 19.85 31.66 4.68
C GLU A 245 19.86 33.14 4.28
N ALA A 246 19.77 33.44 2.98
CA ALA A 246 19.70 34.81 2.49
C ALA A 246 18.44 35.56 2.99
N ALA A 247 17.28 34.89 3.01
CA ALA A 247 16.04 35.48 3.52
C ALA A 247 16.05 35.68 5.05
N ARG A 248 16.73 34.80 5.80
CA ARG A 248 16.88 34.90 7.26
C ARG A 248 17.92 35.93 7.69
N ALA A 249 18.93 36.20 6.85
CA ALA A 249 20.07 37.05 7.22
C ALA A 249 19.69 38.43 7.79
N PRO A 250 18.72 39.19 7.21
CA PRO A 250 18.31 40.49 7.74
C PRO A 250 17.67 40.42 9.15
N TYR A 251 17.07 39.28 9.50
CA TYR A 251 16.30 39.11 10.75
C TYR A 251 17.06 38.32 11.82
N ARG A 252 18.32 37.94 11.58
CA ARG A 252 19.10 37.07 12.47
C ARG A 252 19.14 37.54 13.92
N ALA A 253 19.34 38.85 14.15
CA ALA A 253 19.36 39.41 15.50
C ALA A 253 17.98 39.45 16.16
N ASP A 254 16.92 39.65 15.38
CA ASP A 254 15.54 39.69 15.87
C ASP A 254 15.05 38.29 16.23
N LEU A 255 15.39 37.29 15.41
CA LEU A 255 15.11 35.87 15.66
C LEU A 255 15.84 35.35 16.89
N GLN A 256 17.07 35.79 17.14
CA GLN A 256 17.77 35.43 18.39
C GLN A 256 16.97 35.89 19.61
N LYS A 257 16.52 37.16 19.62
CA LYS A 257 15.70 37.70 20.72
C LYS A 257 14.34 37.01 20.83
N LEU A 258 13.73 36.64 19.70
CA LEU A 258 12.49 35.87 19.66
C LEU A 258 12.68 34.48 20.29
N ASN A 259 13.77 33.79 19.96
CA ASN A 259 14.09 32.48 20.52
C ASN A 259 14.39 32.59 22.02
N ASP A 260 15.14 33.61 22.43
CA ASP A 260 15.42 33.88 23.84
C ASP A 260 14.12 34.10 24.62
N ILE A 261 13.18 34.93 24.13
CA ILE A 261 11.88 35.17 24.78
C ILE A 261 10.92 33.97 24.68
N GLY A 262 11.19 33.03 23.79
CA GLY A 262 10.49 31.75 23.72
C GLY A 262 10.80 30.84 24.92
N THR A 263 11.94 31.05 25.58
CA THR A 263 12.34 30.27 26.75
C THR A 263 11.72 30.80 28.05
N VAL A 264 11.54 29.91 29.05
CA VAL A 264 11.07 30.30 30.40
C VAL A 264 11.99 31.36 31.02
N ALA A 265 13.31 31.14 30.95
CA ALA A 265 14.30 32.06 31.50
C ALA A 265 14.25 33.45 30.83
N GLY A 266 14.09 33.50 29.50
CA GLY A 266 13.95 34.76 28.79
C GLY A 266 12.67 35.52 29.15
N GLN A 267 11.54 34.81 29.31
CA GLN A 267 10.29 35.42 29.76
C GLN A 267 10.40 36.01 31.16
N GLU A 268 11.00 35.28 32.10
CA GLU A 268 11.21 35.74 33.48
C GLU A 268 12.17 36.94 33.54
N ALA A 269 13.26 36.89 32.79
CA ALA A 269 14.22 38.00 32.70
C ALA A 269 13.56 39.26 32.15
N ARG A 270 12.75 39.12 31.09
CA ARG A 270 12.01 40.23 30.49
C ARG A 270 10.94 40.77 31.43
N GLU A 271 10.19 39.91 32.11
CA GLU A 271 9.19 40.32 33.10
C GLU A 271 9.83 41.11 34.24
N LYS A 272 10.96 40.65 34.77
CA LYS A 272 11.71 41.34 35.83
C LYS A 272 12.18 42.73 35.39
N LEU A 273 12.71 42.83 34.17
CA LEU A 273 13.14 44.10 33.57
C LEU A 273 11.94 45.07 33.45
N LEU A 274 10.82 44.60 32.91
CA LEU A 274 9.62 45.41 32.73
C LEU A 274 9.04 45.86 34.08
N ALA A 275 9.01 45.00 35.09
CA ALA A 275 8.59 45.33 36.44
C ALA A 275 9.46 46.45 37.04
N ALA A 276 10.79 46.34 36.89
CA ALA A 276 11.73 47.36 37.36
C ALA A 276 11.52 48.70 36.64
N ASN A 277 11.34 48.70 35.32
CA ASN A 277 11.07 49.91 34.54
C ASN A 277 9.71 50.54 34.89
N SER A 278 8.77 49.72 35.38
CA SER A 278 7.40 50.13 35.70
C SER A 278 7.16 50.43 37.19
N SER A 279 8.22 50.40 38.01
CA SER A 279 8.13 50.43 39.48
C SER A 279 7.19 51.52 40.02
N LYS A 280 7.33 52.74 39.51
CA LYS A 280 6.51 53.89 39.95
C LYS A 280 5.03 53.70 39.61
N LEU A 281 4.72 53.35 38.36
CA LEU A 281 3.35 53.13 37.91
C LEU A 281 2.68 51.98 38.67
N LEU A 282 3.43 50.93 38.99
CA LEU A 282 2.93 49.80 39.78
C LEU A 282 2.54 50.19 41.21
N LEU A 283 3.24 51.16 41.82
CA LEU A 283 2.92 51.68 43.15
C LEU A 283 1.71 52.63 43.13
N ASP A 284 1.49 53.33 42.01
CA ASP A 284 0.39 54.29 41.86
C ASP A 284 -0.96 53.60 41.57
N ILE A 285 -0.97 52.43 40.91
CA ILE A 285 -2.20 51.74 40.49
C ILE A 285 -3.18 51.44 41.65
N PRO A 286 -2.75 50.89 42.81
CA PRO A 286 -3.68 50.65 43.92
C PRO A 286 -4.36 51.92 44.46
N GLN A 287 -3.71 53.08 44.33
CA GLN A 287 -4.28 54.36 44.76
C GLN A 287 -5.37 54.86 43.81
N ARG A 288 -5.30 54.48 42.52
CA ARG A 288 -6.28 54.83 41.49
C ARG A 288 -7.54 53.96 41.55
N PHE A 289 -7.42 52.74 42.08
CA PHE A 289 -8.47 51.72 42.14
C PHE A 289 -8.66 51.21 43.59
N PRO A 290 -9.01 52.07 44.55
CA PRO A 290 -9.03 51.68 45.97
C PRO A 290 -10.06 50.59 46.30
N LYS A 291 -11.16 50.50 45.53
CA LYS A 291 -12.20 49.47 45.73
C LYS A 291 -11.68 48.08 45.33
N GLU A 292 -10.97 48.02 44.21
CA GLU A 292 -10.44 46.80 43.61
C GLU A 292 -9.32 46.21 44.46
N PHE A 293 -8.55 47.06 45.15
CA PHE A 293 -7.42 46.69 46.00
C PHE A 293 -7.76 46.65 47.50
N ALA A 294 -9.05 46.63 47.89
CA ALA A 294 -9.48 46.65 49.28
C ALA A 294 -8.89 45.53 50.17
N ASN A 295 -8.51 44.40 49.58
CA ASN A 295 -7.88 43.27 50.27
C ASN A 295 -6.33 43.35 50.33
N GLY A 296 -5.75 44.45 49.86
CA GLY A 296 -4.29 44.67 49.79
C GLY A 296 -3.55 43.78 48.79
N ARG A 297 -4.25 43.07 47.90
CA ARG A 297 -3.66 42.18 46.89
C ARG A 297 -4.03 42.64 45.49
N TRP A 298 -3.17 42.31 44.53
CA TRP A 298 -3.47 42.52 43.11
C TRP A 298 -4.68 41.69 42.68
N PRO A 299 -5.70 42.30 42.07
CA PRO A 299 -6.80 41.57 41.46
C PRO A 299 -6.29 40.65 40.36
N LYS A 300 -6.74 39.39 40.34
CA LYS A 300 -6.30 38.38 39.36
C LYS A 300 -6.54 38.84 37.91
N TYR A 301 -7.61 39.59 37.66
CA TYR A 301 -7.97 40.13 36.35
C TYR A 301 -7.11 41.35 35.93
N LEU A 302 -6.29 41.92 36.81
CA LEU A 302 -5.32 42.99 36.50
C LEU A 302 -3.87 42.49 36.43
N SER A 303 -3.64 41.18 36.56
CA SER A 303 -2.31 40.59 36.56
C SER A 303 -2.21 39.32 35.70
N VAL A 304 -3.08 39.18 34.70
CA VAL A 304 -3.20 37.98 33.87
C VAL A 304 -1.97 37.82 32.98
N ARG A 305 -1.30 36.68 33.01
CA ARG A 305 -0.25 36.40 32.01
C ARG A 305 -0.91 36.00 30.69
N VAL A 306 -0.63 36.72 29.60
CA VAL A 306 -1.03 36.31 28.25
C VAL A 306 0.17 36.17 27.32
N ALA A 307 0.02 35.32 26.31
CA ALA A 307 1.09 35.09 25.34
C ALA A 307 1.40 36.40 24.59
N GLY A 308 2.66 36.84 24.68
CA GLY A 308 3.12 38.10 24.08
C GLY A 308 3.04 39.33 24.99
N ASP A 309 2.82 39.19 26.30
CA ASP A 309 2.88 40.31 27.26
C ASP A 309 4.17 41.13 27.16
N TRP A 310 5.27 40.45 26.80
CA TRP A 310 6.59 41.03 26.60
C TRP A 310 6.71 41.97 25.40
N PHE A 311 5.67 42.04 24.55
CA PHE A 311 5.64 42.86 23.33
C PHE A 311 5.57 44.35 23.62
N PHE A 312 4.93 44.75 24.71
CA PHE A 312 4.88 46.14 25.17
C PHE A 312 6.14 46.49 25.96
N GLU A 313 6.50 47.78 26.01
CA GLU A 313 7.69 48.25 26.74
C GLU A 313 7.43 48.46 28.25
N ILE A 314 6.27 48.01 28.74
CA ILE A 314 5.83 48.18 30.12
C ILE A 314 5.36 46.85 30.75
N ASP A 315 5.41 46.75 32.08
CA ASP A 315 4.92 45.59 32.83
C ASP A 315 3.44 45.31 32.52
N ARG A 316 3.08 44.02 32.43
CA ARG A 316 1.73 43.59 32.06
C ARG A 316 0.64 44.22 32.90
N ARG A 317 0.89 44.36 34.21
CA ARG A 317 -0.08 44.90 35.16
C ARG A 317 -0.40 46.35 34.86
N VAL A 318 0.54 47.10 34.30
CA VAL A 318 0.37 48.52 33.98
C VAL A 318 -0.53 48.68 32.75
N TRP A 319 -0.21 48.00 31.64
CA TRP A 319 -1.06 48.14 30.45
C TRP A 319 -2.43 47.47 30.63
N GLN A 320 -2.54 46.43 31.45
CA GLN A 320 -3.82 45.83 31.83
C GLN A 320 -4.68 46.77 32.68
N ALA A 321 -4.08 47.40 33.70
CA ALA A 321 -4.77 48.43 34.48
C ALA A 321 -5.20 49.62 33.61
N TYR A 322 -4.38 50.02 32.63
CA TYR A 322 -4.75 51.05 31.65
C TYR A 322 -5.95 50.63 30.80
N ILE A 323 -5.99 49.39 30.28
CA ILE A 323 -7.18 48.90 29.56
C ILE A 323 -8.40 48.85 30.47
N TYR A 324 -8.25 48.38 31.70
CA TYR A 324 -9.32 48.31 32.68
C TYR A 324 -9.91 49.69 32.94
N GLU A 325 -9.08 50.70 33.17
CA GLU A 325 -9.51 52.08 33.33
C GLU A 325 -10.28 52.62 32.12
N GLN A 326 -9.79 52.32 30.92
CA GLN A 326 -10.32 52.90 29.68
C GLN A 326 -11.57 52.18 29.15
N ALA A 327 -11.87 50.97 29.63
CA ALA A 327 -12.89 50.11 29.02
C ALA A 327 -13.81 49.39 30.01
N ILE A 328 -13.49 49.38 31.30
CA ILE A 328 -14.23 48.61 32.33
C ILE A 328 -14.60 49.50 33.53
N ALA A 329 -13.63 50.19 34.12
CA ALA A 329 -13.86 51.01 35.31
C ALA A 329 -14.85 52.15 35.00
N ASP A 330 -15.92 52.25 35.78
CA ASP A 330 -16.98 53.25 35.62
C ASP A 330 -17.61 53.30 34.22
N VAL A 331 -17.53 52.19 33.46
CA VAL A 331 -18.15 52.05 32.14
C VAL A 331 -19.50 51.34 32.26
N PRO A 332 -20.60 51.92 31.76
CA PRO A 332 -21.94 51.33 31.88
C PRO A 332 -22.03 49.93 31.27
N LYS A 333 -22.77 49.06 31.94
CA LYS A 333 -23.15 47.75 31.42
C LYS A 333 -23.70 47.88 30.00
N GLY A 334 -23.18 47.05 29.11
CA GLY A 334 -23.60 47.01 27.73
C GLY A 334 -22.76 47.84 26.75
N HIS A 335 -21.79 48.63 27.22
CA HIS A 335 -20.86 49.36 26.36
C HIS A 335 -20.01 48.42 25.48
N GLN A 336 -19.75 48.82 24.23
CA GLN A 336 -19.01 48.01 23.26
C GLN A 336 -17.52 48.35 23.28
N VAL A 337 -16.69 47.32 23.41
CA VAL A 337 -15.24 47.41 23.50
C VAL A 337 -14.62 46.71 22.30
N SER A 338 -13.93 47.46 21.44
CA SER A 338 -13.26 46.92 20.26
C SER A 338 -11.75 46.77 20.47
N VAL A 339 -11.18 45.64 20.01
CA VAL A 339 -9.75 45.31 20.21
C VAL A 339 -8.83 46.35 19.59
N LYS A 340 -9.08 46.74 18.34
CA LYS A 340 -8.17 47.61 17.57
C LYS A 340 -8.02 49.01 18.20
N PRO A 341 -9.10 49.77 18.47
CA PRO A 341 -8.97 51.08 19.10
C PRO A 341 -8.25 51.05 20.46
N LEU A 342 -8.50 50.01 21.27
CA LEU A 342 -7.79 49.83 22.53
C LEU A 342 -6.31 49.54 22.32
N THR A 343 -5.99 48.66 21.38
CA THR A 343 -4.61 48.35 21.02
C THR A 343 -3.87 49.60 20.56
N ASP A 344 -4.48 50.40 19.68
CA ASP A 344 -3.89 51.63 19.16
C ASP A 344 -3.62 52.64 20.29
N ARG A 345 -4.48 52.70 21.33
CA ARG A 345 -4.23 53.51 22.55
C ARG A 345 -3.08 52.97 23.39
N VAL A 346 -3.04 51.67 23.66
CA VAL A 346 -1.96 51.01 24.43
C VAL A 346 -0.61 51.22 23.75
N VAL A 347 -0.53 50.94 22.44
CA VAL A 347 0.70 51.12 21.64
C VAL A 347 1.15 52.58 21.64
N ARG A 348 0.21 53.53 21.48
CA ARG A 348 0.53 54.97 21.52
C ARG A 348 1.04 55.42 22.88
N HIS A 349 0.51 54.86 23.96
CA HIS A 349 0.81 55.30 25.32
C HIS A 349 2.08 54.66 25.88
N PHE A 350 2.31 53.37 25.60
CA PHE A 350 3.41 52.60 26.21
C PHE A 350 4.49 52.16 25.22
N GLY A 351 4.30 52.32 23.92
CA GLY A 351 5.22 51.81 22.91
C GLY A 351 5.19 50.28 22.78
N VAL A 352 5.97 49.78 21.82
CA VAL A 352 6.19 48.35 21.57
C VAL A 352 7.65 48.10 21.30
N VAL A 353 8.09 46.87 21.52
CA VAL A 353 9.47 46.48 21.31
C VAL A 353 9.80 46.43 19.80
N ASP A 354 10.79 47.21 19.36
CA ASP A 354 11.12 47.40 17.94
C ASP A 354 11.36 46.11 17.15
N TRP A 355 12.15 45.18 17.69
CA TRP A 355 12.46 43.91 17.00
C TRP A 355 11.21 43.03 16.86
N ALA A 356 10.36 43.02 17.88
CA ALA A 356 9.11 42.27 17.88
C ALA A 356 8.11 42.89 16.88
N LYS A 357 8.10 44.23 16.80
CA LYS A 357 7.33 44.96 15.81
C LYS A 357 7.76 44.61 14.38
N ARG A 358 9.06 44.61 14.08
CA ARG A 358 9.56 44.22 12.74
C ARG A 358 9.12 42.81 12.33
N LEU A 359 9.23 41.82 13.22
CA LEU A 359 8.78 40.46 12.94
C LEU A 359 7.25 40.36 12.80
N SER A 360 6.50 41.11 13.62
CA SER A 360 5.05 41.20 13.51
C SER A 360 4.61 41.84 12.19
N ASP A 361 5.26 42.93 11.76
CA ASP A 361 4.97 43.63 10.51
C ASP A 361 5.25 42.70 9.31
N LEU A 362 6.40 42.02 9.30
CA LEU A 362 6.75 41.03 8.28
C LEU A 362 5.70 39.90 8.17
N LYS A 363 5.18 39.45 9.32
CA LYS A 363 4.12 38.44 9.36
C LYS A 363 2.81 38.98 8.77
N LEU A 364 2.46 40.23 9.07
CA LEU A 364 1.28 40.89 8.52
C LEU A 364 1.41 41.12 7.00
N GLU A 365 2.58 41.55 6.51
CA GLU A 365 2.86 41.68 5.08
C GLU A 365 2.67 40.35 4.35
N THR A 366 3.17 39.25 4.93
CA THR A 366 2.99 37.90 4.38
C THR A 366 1.52 37.47 4.38
N LEU A 367 0.77 37.81 5.44
CA LEU A 367 -0.65 37.50 5.59
C LEU A 367 -1.52 38.22 4.55
N PHE A 368 -1.16 39.46 4.18
CA PHE A 368 -1.94 40.30 3.26
C PHE A 368 -1.39 40.36 1.83
N ALA A 369 -0.33 39.61 1.52
CA ALA A 369 0.19 39.49 0.17
C ALA A 369 -0.89 38.95 -0.81
N PRO A 370 -1.09 39.55 -1.99
CA PRO A 370 -2.12 39.14 -2.97
C PRO A 370 -2.03 37.67 -3.38
N SER A 371 -0.81 37.12 -3.41
CA SER A 371 -0.53 35.72 -3.73
C SER A 371 -1.07 34.73 -2.70
N ASN A 372 -1.34 35.16 -1.47
CA ASN A 372 -1.72 34.29 -0.35
C ASN A 372 -3.22 34.33 -0.03
N LEU A 373 -4.04 35.03 -0.84
CA LEU A 373 -5.48 35.22 -0.56
C LEU A 373 -6.28 33.91 -0.55
N LYS A 374 -5.80 32.85 -1.22
CA LYS A 374 -6.45 31.53 -1.27
C LYS A 374 -6.05 30.57 -0.14
N THR A 375 -4.99 30.87 0.61
CA THR A 375 -4.49 30.04 1.71
C THR A 375 -5.23 30.39 3.01
N PRO A 376 -5.68 29.44 3.84
CA PRO A 376 -6.25 29.74 5.16
C PRO A 376 -5.33 30.62 6.00
N VAL A 377 -5.87 31.61 6.71
CA VAL A 377 -5.09 32.58 7.52
C VAL A 377 -4.22 31.89 8.57
N ALA A 378 -4.66 30.74 9.10
CA ALA A 378 -3.91 29.94 10.07
C ALA A 378 -2.67 29.26 9.49
N GLU A 379 -2.57 29.12 8.16
CA GLU A 379 -1.49 28.43 7.44
C GLU A 379 -0.51 29.40 6.75
N ARG A 380 -0.73 30.71 6.92
CA ARG A 380 0.11 31.76 6.32
C ARG A 380 1.31 32.08 7.21
N ASN A 381 2.29 31.18 7.23
CA ASN A 381 3.57 31.34 7.92
C ASN A 381 4.60 32.08 7.05
N ILE A 382 5.58 32.71 7.70
CA ILE A 382 6.78 33.23 7.02
C ILE A 382 7.61 32.00 6.64
N TRP A 383 7.75 31.77 5.33
CA TRP A 383 8.30 30.53 4.77
C TRP A 383 9.75 30.23 5.17
N PHE A 384 10.51 31.25 5.58
CA PHE A 384 11.89 31.13 6.03
C PHE A 384 12.05 31.17 7.55
N PHE A 385 10.95 31.16 8.31
CA PHE A 385 10.95 30.99 9.78
C PHE A 385 10.51 29.57 10.15
N SER A 386 10.98 29.05 11.28
CA SER A 386 10.51 27.77 11.81
C SER A 386 9.03 27.87 12.23
N ASP A 387 8.36 26.74 12.42
CA ASP A 387 6.99 26.73 12.91
C ASP A 387 6.89 27.29 14.35
N GLU A 388 7.89 27.03 15.18
CA GLU A 388 7.99 27.59 16.54
C GLU A 388 8.19 29.12 16.51
N GLU A 389 9.10 29.61 15.67
CA GLU A 389 9.32 31.05 15.47
C GLU A 389 8.03 31.72 14.99
N ASN A 390 7.36 31.14 13.99
CA ASN A 390 6.08 31.64 13.51
C ASN A 390 5.01 31.67 14.60
N ALA A 391 4.92 30.65 15.46
CA ALA A 391 3.96 30.59 16.56
C ALA A 391 4.22 31.63 17.66
N LEU A 392 5.49 31.98 17.90
CA LEU A 392 5.90 32.97 18.90
C LEU A 392 5.63 34.41 18.45
N ILE A 393 5.66 34.71 17.14
CA ILE A 393 5.39 36.06 16.63
C ILE A 393 3.92 36.43 16.86
N ARG A 394 3.70 37.41 17.74
CA ARG A 394 2.41 38.00 18.09
C ARG A 394 2.26 39.39 17.49
N THR A 395 1.00 39.81 17.30
CA THR A 395 0.65 41.20 17.00
C THR A 395 0.15 41.88 18.27
N PRO A 396 0.31 43.22 18.42
CA PRO A 396 -0.26 43.96 19.55
C PRO A 396 -1.74 43.65 19.80
N SER A 397 -2.53 43.58 18.73
CA SER A 397 -3.96 43.28 18.82
C SER A 397 -4.24 41.85 19.30
N SER A 398 -3.39 40.87 18.96
CA SER A 398 -3.53 39.50 19.47
C SER A 398 -3.26 39.40 20.98
N VAL A 399 -2.32 40.20 21.49
CA VAL A 399 -1.98 40.27 22.92
C VAL A 399 -3.15 40.91 23.69
N VAL A 400 -3.62 42.09 23.24
CA VAL A 400 -4.78 42.78 23.85
C VAL A 400 -6.03 41.90 23.81
N ARG A 401 -6.32 41.26 22.67
CA ARG A 401 -7.46 40.34 22.56
C ARG A 401 -7.38 39.19 23.57
N SER A 402 -6.20 38.58 23.74
CA SER A 402 -6.02 37.49 24.70
C SER A 402 -6.32 37.93 26.14
N TYR A 403 -5.99 39.17 26.48
CA TYR A 403 -6.35 39.75 27.77
C TYR A 403 -7.86 40.00 27.90
N LEU A 404 -8.51 40.58 26.89
CA LEU A 404 -9.96 40.77 26.89
C LEU A 404 -10.71 39.42 26.99
N ASP A 405 -10.19 38.39 26.36
CA ASP A 405 -10.70 37.02 26.50
C ASP A 405 -10.57 36.49 27.93
N ALA A 406 -9.47 36.81 28.63
CA ALA A 406 -9.35 36.49 30.05
C ALA A 406 -10.37 37.27 30.90
N LEU A 407 -10.64 38.54 30.58
CA LEU A 407 -11.67 39.32 31.27
C LEU A 407 -13.08 38.75 31.08
N VAL A 408 -13.35 38.08 29.95
CA VAL A 408 -14.59 37.31 29.77
C VAL A 408 -14.68 36.15 30.76
N ALA A 409 -13.58 35.43 30.99
CA ALA A 409 -13.53 34.35 31.98
C ALA A 409 -13.72 34.86 33.43
N PHE A 410 -13.38 36.12 33.70
CA PHE A 410 -13.65 36.79 34.99
C PHE A 410 -15.06 37.41 35.08
N GLY A 411 -15.89 37.29 34.03
CA GLY A 411 -17.25 37.84 34.01
C GLY A 411 -17.34 39.35 33.85
N LEU A 412 -16.24 40.03 33.53
CA LEU A 412 -16.20 41.49 33.34
C LEU A 412 -16.65 41.90 31.93
N LEU A 413 -16.47 41.00 30.96
CA LEU A 413 -16.85 41.17 29.57
C LEU A 413 -17.66 39.97 29.08
N LYS A 414 -18.42 40.15 28.00
CA LYS A 414 -18.89 39.06 27.14
C LYS A 414 -18.47 39.30 25.69
N ARG A 415 -18.29 38.22 24.92
CA ARG A 415 -18.00 38.32 23.48
C ARG A 415 -19.27 38.73 22.73
N ALA A 416 -19.20 39.81 21.95
CA ALA A 416 -20.32 40.31 21.15
C ALA A 416 -20.19 39.94 19.66
N ARG A 417 -19.02 40.20 19.06
CA ARG A 417 -18.67 39.91 17.66
C ARG A 417 -17.17 39.58 17.56
N PRO A 418 -16.66 39.08 16.41
CA PRO A 418 -15.22 38.94 16.23
C PRO A 418 -14.49 40.25 16.52
N HIS A 419 -13.54 40.22 17.46
CA HIS A 419 -12.77 41.39 17.93
C HIS A 419 -13.58 42.49 18.64
N THR A 420 -14.80 42.20 19.10
CA THR A 420 -15.64 43.14 19.87
C THR A 420 -16.29 42.45 21.08
N TYR A 421 -16.24 43.14 22.21
CA TYR A 421 -16.71 42.70 23.52
C TYR A 421 -17.75 43.67 24.08
N GLN A 422 -18.50 43.25 25.07
CA GLN A 422 -19.49 44.06 25.76
C GLN A 422 -19.26 44.00 27.27
N VAL A 423 -19.31 45.16 27.95
CA VAL A 423 -19.11 45.27 29.40
C VAL A 423 -20.27 44.64 30.16
N GLU A 424 -19.97 43.81 31.16
CA GLU A 424 -20.97 43.11 32.00
C GLU A 424 -21.04 43.59 33.45
N THR A 425 -20.07 44.39 33.89
CA THR A 425 -20.08 45.04 35.20
C THR A 425 -21.21 46.06 35.31
N GLU A 426 -21.83 46.14 36.48
CA GLU A 426 -22.92 47.10 36.79
C GLU A 426 -22.43 48.53 36.94
#